data_AF-A0AA38HK34-F1
#
_entry.id   AF-A0AA38HK34-F1
#
_cell.length_a   1.000
_cell.length_b   1.000
_cell.length_c   1.000
_cell.angle_alpha   90.00
_cell.angle_beta   90.00
_cell.angle_gamma   90.00
#
_symmetry.space_group_name_H-M   'P 1'
#
loop_
_entity.id
_entity.type
_entity.pdbx_description
1 polymer ?
#
loop_
_entity_poly.entity_id
_entity_poly.type
_entity_poly.pdbx_seq_one_letter_code
_entity_poly.pdbx_strand_id
1 'polypeptide(L)'
;MYGNLSEHSNSMISLTNKIANKGFVTNILAQYYNKDVRDVIAFGDQMNDYEMIKTVGYGIAMKNGADTLKNNADGITNLTNDEGGVGEYLERLLAGEEV
;
A
#
# COMPACT_ATOMS: atom_id res chain seq x y z
N MET A 1 4.03 -22.87 0.13
CA MET A 1 4.18 -21.92 1.25
C MET A 1 5.36 -21.02 0.95
N TYR A 2 5.26 -19.74 1.27
CA TYR A 2 6.39 -18.79 1.30
C TYR A 2 6.34 -18.11 2.68
N GLY A 3 7.49 -17.93 3.31
CA GLY A 3 7.60 -17.28 4.62
C GLY A 3 8.39 -15.99 4.49
N ASN A 4 7.87 -14.91 5.06
CA ASN A 4 8.61 -13.66 5.25
C ASN A 4 8.89 -13.48 6.74
N LEU A 5 10.14 -13.14 7.08
CA LEU A 5 10.55 -12.82 8.44
C LEU A 5 10.47 -11.29 8.61
N SER A 6 9.75 -10.81 9.61
CA SER A 6 9.80 -9.40 10.01
C SER A 6 10.72 -9.23 11.22
N GLU A 7 11.71 -8.34 11.13
CA GLU A 7 12.60 -8.00 12.25
C GLU A 7 11.89 -7.04 13.22
N HIS A 8 11.27 -7.59 14.26
CA HIS A 8 10.85 -6.89 15.46
C HIS A 8 11.30 -7.69 16.69
N SER A 9 11.21 -7.10 17.90
CA SER A 9 11.62 -7.71 19.17
C SER A 9 10.98 -9.08 19.49
N ASN A 10 9.94 -9.47 18.74
CA ASN A 10 9.47 -10.84 18.58
C ASN A 10 9.42 -11.19 17.09
N SER A 11 10.14 -12.23 16.67
CA SER A 11 10.08 -12.74 15.31
C SER A 11 8.70 -13.31 15.00
N MET A 12 8.00 -12.70 14.03
CA MET A 12 6.71 -13.19 13.53
C MET A 12 6.92 -13.90 12.19
N ILE A 13 6.39 -15.11 12.07
CA ILE A 13 6.39 -15.88 10.81
C ILE A 13 4.96 -15.89 10.27
N SER A 14 4.77 -15.25 9.11
CA SER A 14 3.50 -15.27 8.40
C SER A 14 3.51 -16.37 7.33
N LEU A 15 2.54 -17.29 7.42
CA LEU A 15 2.35 -18.38 6.46
C LEU A 15 1.00 -18.21 5.76
N THR A 16 1.04 -17.99 4.46
CA THR A 16 -0.17 -17.81 3.65
C THR A 16 -0.13 -18.66 2.38
N ASN A 17 -1.27 -18.75 1.69
CA ASN A 17 -1.31 -19.30 0.34
C ASN A 17 -0.51 -18.38 -0.60
N LYS A 18 0.33 -18.97 -1.48
CA LYS A 18 1.19 -18.22 -2.42
C LYS A 18 0.43 -17.23 -3.31
N ILE A 19 -0.83 -17.52 -3.62
CA ILE A 19 -1.69 -16.69 -4.47
C ILE A 19 -2.38 -15.59 -3.65
N ALA A 20 -2.57 -15.81 -2.34
CA ALA A 20 -3.28 -14.87 -1.47
C ALA A 20 -2.34 -13.74 -1.01
N ASN A 21 -2.34 -12.64 -1.76
CA ASN A 21 -1.70 -11.38 -1.38
C ASN A 21 -2.68 -10.20 -1.59
N LYS A 22 -2.38 -9.04 -0.99
CA LYS A 22 -3.26 -7.87 -1.05
C LYS A 22 -3.49 -7.38 -2.48
N GLY A 23 -2.47 -7.39 -3.35
CA GLY A 23 -2.61 -6.98 -4.76
C GLY A 23 -3.55 -7.88 -5.57
N PHE A 24 -3.55 -9.19 -5.30
CA PHE A 24 -4.53 -10.11 -5.90
C PHE A 24 -5.96 -9.76 -5.50
N VAL A 25 -6.19 -9.48 -4.21
CA VAL A 25 -7.52 -9.07 -3.71
C VAL A 25 -7.95 -7.72 -4.29
N THR A 26 -7.02 -6.76 -4.44
CA THR A 26 -7.32 -5.47 -5.06
C THR A 26 -7.82 -5.60 -6.49
N ASN A 27 -7.22 -6.49 -7.30
CA ASN A 27 -7.71 -6.78 -8.65
C ASN A 27 -9.13 -7.35 -8.64
N ILE A 28 -9.41 -8.30 -7.73
CA ILE A 28 -10.76 -8.88 -7.58
C ILE A 28 -11.76 -7.80 -7.22
N LEU A 29 -11.44 -6.90 -6.29
CA LEU A 29 -12.33 -5.82 -5.88
C LEU A 29 -12.58 -4.83 -7.02
N ALA A 30 -11.54 -4.41 -7.75
CA ALA A 30 -11.70 -3.53 -8.91
C ALA A 30 -12.65 -4.16 -9.95
N GLN A 31 -12.45 -5.45 -10.28
CA GLN A 31 -13.34 -6.18 -11.18
C GLN A 31 -14.78 -6.28 -10.65
N TYR A 32 -14.96 -6.53 -9.35
CA TYR A 32 -16.28 -6.59 -8.72
C TYR A 32 -17.06 -5.27 -8.86
N TYR A 33 -16.36 -4.13 -8.79
CA TYR A 33 -16.96 -2.81 -8.99
C TYR A 33 -17.02 -2.34 -10.47
N ASN A 34 -16.68 -3.21 -11.43
CA ASN A 34 -16.52 -2.86 -12.85
C ASN A 34 -15.60 -1.64 -13.06
N LYS A 35 -14.47 -1.60 -12.35
CA LYS A 35 -13.43 -0.57 -12.47
C LYS A 35 -12.12 -1.17 -12.95
N ASP A 36 -11.30 -0.35 -13.61
CA ASP A 36 -9.90 -0.72 -13.83
C ASP A 36 -9.14 -0.59 -12.50
N VAL A 37 -8.23 -1.53 -12.22
CA VAL A 37 -7.34 -1.41 -11.06
C VAL A 37 -6.42 -0.19 -11.18
N ARG A 38 -6.24 0.34 -12.39
CA ARG A 38 -5.55 1.61 -12.66
C ARG A 38 -6.35 2.85 -12.27
N ASP A 39 -7.64 2.71 -11.98
CA ASP A 39 -8.46 3.80 -11.39
C ASP A 39 -8.42 3.79 -9.85
N VAL A 40 -7.58 2.95 -9.24
CA VAL A 40 -7.48 2.78 -7.78
C VAL A 40 -6.28 3.55 -7.24
N ILE A 41 -6.50 4.22 -6.11
CA ILE A 41 -5.45 4.69 -5.21
C ILE A 41 -5.33 3.73 -4.01
N ALA A 42 -4.12 3.39 -3.60
CA ALA A 42 -3.88 2.56 -2.42
C ALA A 42 -2.78 3.14 -1.52
N PHE A 43 -2.93 2.95 -0.22
CA PHE A 43 -1.98 3.39 0.80
C PHE A 43 -1.42 2.16 1.54
N GLY A 44 -0.14 2.17 1.87
CA GLY A 44 0.50 1.08 2.59
C GLY A 44 1.75 1.52 3.34
N ASP A 45 2.15 0.73 4.33
CA ASP A 45 3.31 0.99 5.18
C ASP A 45 4.23 -0.23 5.31
N GLN A 46 3.71 -1.44 5.06
CA GLN A 46 4.45 -2.69 5.27
C GLN A 46 4.68 -3.49 3.99
N MET A 47 5.53 -4.51 4.11
CA MET A 47 5.93 -5.34 2.98
C MET A 47 4.78 -6.20 2.41
N ASN A 48 3.74 -6.46 3.20
CA ASN A 48 2.53 -7.13 2.71
C ASN A 48 1.66 -6.23 1.81
N ASP A 49 1.93 -4.92 1.76
CA ASP A 49 1.25 -3.96 0.88
C ASP A 49 1.93 -3.82 -0.48
N TYR A 50 3.16 -4.30 -0.64
CA TYR A 50 3.99 -4.07 -1.83
C TYR A 50 3.30 -4.46 -3.14
N GLU A 51 2.73 -5.67 -3.20
CA GLU A 51 2.01 -6.11 -4.40
C GLU A 51 0.78 -5.26 -4.68
N MET A 52 0.10 -4.74 -3.66
CA MET A 52 -1.05 -3.83 -3.83
C MET A 52 -0.60 -2.49 -4.39
N ILE A 53 0.42 -1.86 -3.76
CA ILE A 53 0.98 -0.56 -4.18
C ILE A 53 1.44 -0.60 -5.63
N LYS A 54 2.14 -1.66 -6.05
CA LYS A 54 2.61 -1.81 -7.43
C LYS A 54 1.49 -2.10 -8.45
N THR A 55 0.37 -2.66 -7.98
CA THR A 55 -0.72 -3.13 -8.84
C THR A 55 -1.70 -2.02 -9.19
N VAL A 56 -1.88 -1.02 -8.35
CA VAL A 56 -2.88 0.04 -8.56
C VAL A 56 -2.40 1.11 -9.53
N GLY A 57 -3.26 2.08 -9.85
CA GLY A 57 -2.89 3.23 -10.66
C GLY A 57 -2.05 4.25 -9.92
N TYR A 58 -2.31 4.40 -8.61
CA TYR A 58 -1.56 5.32 -7.75
C TYR A 58 -1.30 4.68 -6.39
N GLY A 59 -0.08 4.21 -6.18
CA GLY A 59 0.36 3.57 -4.95
C GLY A 59 1.11 4.54 -4.05
N ILE A 60 0.64 4.74 -2.82
CA ILE A 60 1.22 5.67 -1.85
C ILE A 60 1.83 4.91 -0.67
N ALA A 61 3.08 5.24 -0.35
CA ALA A 61 3.71 4.75 0.88
C ALA A 61 3.54 5.74 2.02
N MET A 62 3.27 5.23 3.23
CA MET A 62 3.27 6.05 4.43
C MET A 62 4.70 6.55 4.76
N LYS A 63 4.81 7.73 5.36
CA LYS A 63 6.09 8.31 5.85
C LYS A 63 6.91 7.33 6.70
N ASN A 64 6.23 6.66 7.63
CA ASN A 64 6.82 5.66 8.52
C ASN A 64 6.81 4.24 7.92
N GLY A 65 6.49 4.10 6.63
CA GLY A 65 6.50 2.83 5.94
C GLY A 65 7.92 2.34 5.60
N ALA A 66 8.00 1.06 5.25
CA ALA A 66 9.21 0.39 4.86
C ALA A 66 9.89 1.07 3.66
N ASP A 67 11.22 1.16 3.68
CA ASP A 67 11.99 1.81 2.61
C ASP A 67 11.75 1.18 1.24
N THR A 68 11.65 -0.15 1.19
CA THR A 68 11.30 -0.86 -0.06
C THR A 68 9.96 -0.42 -0.62
N LEU A 69 8.97 -0.14 0.23
CA LEU A 69 7.66 0.31 -0.21
C LEU A 69 7.73 1.75 -0.74
N LYS A 70 8.38 2.65 0.00
CA LYS A 70 8.60 4.06 -0.40
C LYS A 70 9.32 4.18 -1.74
N ASN A 71 10.31 3.33 -1.99
CA ASN A 71 11.09 3.34 -3.24
C ASN A 71 10.31 2.81 -4.46
N ASN A 72 9.15 2.17 -4.26
CA ASN A 72 8.33 1.60 -5.34
C ASN A 72 6.92 2.22 -5.40
N ALA A 73 6.67 3.27 -4.61
CA ALA A 73 5.42 4.01 -4.58
C ALA A 73 5.48 5.22 -5.53
N ASP A 74 4.33 5.65 -6.02
CA ASP A 74 4.17 6.85 -6.83
C ASP A 74 4.24 8.13 -5.98
N GLY A 75 3.89 8.02 -4.69
CA GLY A 75 4.00 9.11 -3.73
C GLY A 75 4.27 8.63 -2.31
N ILE A 76 4.67 9.56 -1.43
CA ILE A 76 4.93 9.31 -0.01
C ILE A 76 4.17 10.34 0.80
N THR A 77 3.48 9.92 1.86
CA THR A 77 2.78 10.86 2.75
C THR A 77 3.77 11.76 3.52
N ASN A 78 3.37 13.00 3.83
CA ASN A 78 4.17 13.92 4.64
C ASN A 78 4.13 13.61 6.15
N LEU A 79 3.09 12.89 6.55
CA LEU A 79 2.75 12.56 7.92
C LEU A 79 2.70 11.04 8.10
N THR A 80 2.95 10.58 9.33
CA THR A 80 2.81 9.16 9.67
C THR A 80 1.34 8.73 9.76
N ASN A 81 1.09 7.44 9.95
CA ASN A 81 -0.27 6.95 10.23
C ASN A 81 -0.86 7.55 11.51
N ASP A 82 -0.04 7.79 12.55
CA ASP A 82 -0.48 8.36 13.83
C ASP A 82 -0.78 9.87 13.72
N GLU A 83 -0.18 10.54 12.73
CA GLU A 83 -0.38 11.95 12.42
C GLU A 83 -1.52 12.18 11.39
N GLY A 84 -2.18 11.12 10.93
CA GLY A 84 -3.29 11.23 9.97
C GLY A 84 -2.88 11.35 8.50
N GLY A 85 -1.73 10.80 8.11
CA GLY A 85 -1.15 11.03 6.79
C GLY A 85 -1.97 10.59 5.57
N VAL A 86 -2.88 9.61 5.71
CA VAL A 86 -3.81 9.27 4.62
C VAL A 86 -4.79 10.43 4.35
N GLY A 87 -5.32 11.04 5.42
CA GLY A 87 -6.27 12.15 5.30
C GLY A 87 -5.63 13.38 4.69
N GLU A 88 -4.47 13.77 5.21
CA GLU A 88 -3.71 14.92 4.67
C GLU A 88 -3.36 14.74 3.19
N TYR A 89 -2.90 13.54 2.79
CA TYR A 89 -2.58 13.27 1.39
C TYR A 89 -3.82 13.39 0.48
N LEU A 90 -4.95 12.84 0.91
CA LEU A 90 -6.20 12.90 0.14
C LEU A 90 -6.75 14.32 0.03
N GLU A 91 -6.70 15.12 1.10
CA GLU A 91 -7.13 16.51 1.08
C GLU A 91 -6.34 17.33 0.06
N ARG A 92 -5.00 17.19 0.05
CA ARG A 92 -4.12 17.86 -0.91
C ARG A 92 -4.37 17.43 -2.34
N LEU A 93 -4.51 16.12 -2.57
CA LEU A 93 -4.81 15.56 -3.89
C LEU A 93 -6.15 16.10 -4.43
N LEU A 94 -7.19 16.12 -3.60
CA LEU A 94 -8.52 16.62 -3.97
C LEU A 94 -8.55 18.14 -4.16
N ALA A 95 -7.68 18.89 -3.47
CA ALA A 95 -7.47 20.31 -3.68
C ALA A 95 -6.69 20.62 -4.98
N GLY A 96 -6.15 19.60 -5.66
CA GLY A 96 -5.37 19.75 -6.89
C GLY A 96 -3.92 20.19 -6.65
N GLU A 97 -3.40 19.97 -5.45
CA GLU A 97 -1.99 20.18 -5.15
C GLU A 97 -1.12 19.11 -5.81
N GLU A 98 0.16 19.44 -6.05
CA GLU A 98 1.15 18.46 -6.48
C GLU A 98 1.52 17.57 -5.27
N VAL A 99 1.22 16.27 -5.38
CA VAL A 99 1.36 15.26 -4.32
C VAL A 99 2.17 14.05 -4.74
#